data_AF-A0A350X535-F1
#
_entry.id   AF-A0A350X535-F1
#
_cell.length_a   1.000
_cell.length_b   1.000
_cell.length_c   1.000
_cell.angle_alpha   90.00
_cell.angle_beta   90.00
_cell.angle_gamma   90.00
#
_symmetry.space_group_name_H-M   'P 1'
#
loop_
_entity.id
_entity.type
_entity.pdbx_description
1 polymer ?
#
loop_
_entity_poly.entity_id
_entity_poly.type
_entity_poly.pdbx_seq_one_letter_code
_entity_poly.pdbx_strand_id
1 'polypeptide(L)'
;MARPNALVDGISSLSSPRETLEARPGEIPSRSVTVNFQGGRSGRLDMAMPRSAVWADVLDSLRQTNEPVYVEIDPETNVITELLLPREVRVGAITPTDTGDAVEVELIISQARHYLRRTNPDFQQLFNILQTAQEEGIPVLVTETLDGYEIIDVKSLPKRPLERVEAPPPVSRAPAPTPVTLQKAQEIFNLLKAQTCNPTSAPPPCIPFLYPDDGCWGRAHEMCRLMLANGVQPEKVWIYAGSVLRAATQNNPSCEVRWGWHVAPTLLVSTGGSPEIYVIDPSLFLTPVRQTIWFDVQGDPSATLVPSDASVFYRSRSGSVEYDPNYTQTQQVLTTYRNQLKLRSASSVGPPPYNSCVWKVKAIAARCLSKNPPISVKRDIYVSVSPQARTLRQQLAVILSRC
;
A
#
# COMPACT_ATOMS: atom_id res chain seq x y z
N MET A 1 -18.23 17.36 17.69
CA MET A 1 -18.30 16.62 16.42
C MET A 1 -18.41 17.61 15.29
N ALA A 2 -17.29 17.87 14.64
CA ALA A 2 -17.19 18.80 13.53
C ALA A 2 -17.79 18.29 12.22
N ARG A 3 -18.08 16.98 12.17
CA ARG A 3 -18.66 16.31 11.01
C ARG A 3 -19.98 15.64 11.42
N PRO A 4 -21.05 16.40 11.71
CA PRO A 4 -22.27 15.88 12.32
C PRO A 4 -23.03 14.89 11.43
N ASN A 5 -22.80 14.93 10.11
CA ASN A 5 -23.45 14.04 9.15
C ASN A 5 -22.59 12.83 8.77
N ALA A 6 -21.36 12.73 9.31
CA ALA A 6 -20.50 11.58 9.11
C ALA A 6 -21.09 10.32 9.78
N LEU A 7 -20.75 9.17 9.22
CA LEU A 7 -21.13 7.85 9.70
C LEU A 7 -19.95 6.91 9.54
N VAL A 8 -19.65 6.12 10.57
CA VAL A 8 -18.79 4.93 10.48
C VAL A 8 -19.66 3.73 10.79
N ASP A 9 -19.90 2.87 9.80
CA ASP A 9 -20.84 1.76 9.96
C ASP A 9 -20.59 0.64 8.95
N GLY A 10 -21.14 -0.55 9.23
CA GLY A 10 -21.20 -1.64 8.27
C GLY A 10 -22.26 -1.40 7.20
N ILE A 11 -22.11 -2.07 6.07
CA ILE A 11 -23.04 -1.97 4.94
C ILE A 11 -23.99 -3.17 4.99
N SER A 12 -25.30 -2.93 4.96
CA SER A 12 -26.31 -4.00 4.94
C SER A 12 -26.68 -4.41 3.52
N SER A 13 -26.89 -3.44 2.62
CA SER A 13 -27.26 -3.71 1.22
C SER A 13 -26.97 -2.51 0.32
N LEU A 14 -26.85 -2.78 -0.99
CA LEU A 14 -26.84 -1.79 -2.05
C LEU A 14 -28.01 -2.08 -3.00
N SER A 15 -28.73 -1.04 -3.43
CA SER A 15 -29.79 -1.19 -4.43
C SER A 15 -29.22 -1.35 -5.84
N SER A 16 -30.05 -1.82 -6.78
CA SER A 16 -29.65 -1.83 -8.20
C SER A 16 -29.60 -0.40 -8.75
N PRO A 17 -28.74 -0.07 -9.75
CA PRO A 17 -28.61 1.28 -10.32
C PRO A 17 -29.84 1.80 -11.09
N ARG A 18 -31.02 1.24 -10.87
CA ARG A 18 -32.27 1.55 -11.57
C ARG A 18 -33.15 2.57 -10.83
N GLU A 19 -32.79 2.95 -9.60
CA GLU A 19 -33.54 3.93 -8.80
C GLU A 19 -33.24 5.35 -9.27
N THR A 20 -34.27 6.16 -9.48
CA THR A 20 -34.14 7.54 -9.96
C THR A 20 -33.91 8.49 -8.78
N LEU A 21 -32.91 9.39 -8.87
CA LEU A 21 -32.72 10.49 -7.94
C LEU A 21 -33.75 11.58 -8.25
N GLU A 22 -34.53 12.02 -7.25
CA GLU A 22 -35.46 13.13 -7.45
C GLU A 22 -34.65 14.40 -7.72
N ALA A 23 -34.85 14.99 -8.89
CA ALA A 23 -34.16 16.19 -9.32
C ALA A 23 -34.81 17.44 -8.71
N ARG A 24 -34.02 18.49 -8.45
CA ARG A 24 -34.61 19.81 -8.16
C ARG A 24 -35.40 20.29 -9.39
N PRO A 25 -36.42 21.16 -9.23
CA PRO A 25 -37.17 21.67 -10.38
C PRO A 25 -36.25 22.29 -11.44
N GLY A 26 -36.19 21.67 -12.63
CA GLY A 26 -35.32 22.09 -13.74
C GLY A 26 -34.08 21.21 -14.00
N GLU A 27 -33.81 20.22 -13.15
CA GLU A 27 -32.69 19.27 -13.33
C GLU A 27 -33.17 17.93 -13.92
N ILE A 28 -32.28 17.25 -14.67
CA ILE A 28 -32.56 15.92 -15.24
C ILE A 28 -32.37 14.87 -14.14
N PRO A 29 -33.36 14.00 -13.88
CA PRO A 29 -33.22 12.92 -12.90
C PRO A 29 -32.06 11.99 -13.25
N SER A 30 -31.13 11.78 -12.31
CA SER A 30 -30.02 10.85 -12.48
C SER A 30 -30.35 9.47 -11.93
N ARG A 31 -29.62 8.44 -12.37
CA ARG A 31 -29.67 7.12 -11.73
C ARG A 31 -28.94 7.19 -10.40
N SER A 32 -29.41 6.43 -9.43
CA SER A 32 -28.83 6.36 -8.11
C SER A 32 -28.67 4.92 -7.63
N VAL A 33 -27.70 4.72 -6.76
CA VAL A 33 -27.58 3.51 -5.94
C VAL A 33 -27.80 3.92 -4.49
N THR A 34 -28.79 3.33 -3.85
CA THR A 34 -29.06 3.49 -2.42
C THR A 34 -28.17 2.52 -1.64
N VAL A 35 -27.49 3.05 -0.63
CA VAL A 35 -26.63 2.31 0.29
C VAL A 35 -27.31 2.30 1.64
N ASN A 36 -27.64 1.11 2.15
CA ASN A 36 -28.22 0.94 3.47
C ASN A 36 -27.11 0.50 4.44
N PHE A 37 -27.03 1.18 5.58
CA PHE A 37 -26.05 0.89 6.62
C PHE A 37 -26.67 0.02 7.73
N GLN A 38 -25.86 -0.69 8.50
CA GLN A 38 -26.34 -1.63 9.53
C GLN A 38 -27.05 -0.92 10.69
N GLY A 39 -26.67 0.33 11.00
CA GLY A 39 -27.32 1.21 11.96
C GLY A 39 -28.64 1.83 11.48
N GLY A 40 -29.15 1.42 10.32
CA GLY A 40 -30.47 1.83 9.79
C GLY A 40 -30.49 3.15 9.03
N ARG A 41 -29.39 3.91 9.01
CA ARG A 41 -29.22 5.06 8.10
C ARG A 41 -29.03 4.59 6.67
N SER A 42 -29.28 5.49 5.71
CA SER A 42 -29.01 5.25 4.29
C SER A 42 -28.40 6.50 3.64
N GLY A 43 -27.71 6.29 2.51
CA GLY A 43 -27.17 7.35 1.66
C GLY A 43 -27.29 6.95 0.19
N ARG A 44 -27.08 7.90 -0.73
CA ARG A 44 -27.23 7.68 -2.18
C ARG A 44 -25.94 8.01 -2.91
N LEU A 45 -25.61 7.19 -3.90
CA LEU A 45 -24.59 7.49 -4.89
C LEU A 45 -25.29 8.06 -6.12
N ASP A 46 -24.92 9.28 -6.52
CA ASP A 46 -25.36 9.86 -7.78
C ASP A 46 -24.52 9.27 -8.93
N MET A 47 -25.13 8.42 -9.75
CA MET A 47 -24.43 7.72 -10.83
C MET A 47 -24.12 8.61 -12.04
N ALA A 48 -24.53 9.88 -12.03
CA ALA A 48 -24.01 10.86 -12.98
C ALA A 48 -22.55 11.24 -12.66
N MET A 49 -22.10 11.06 -11.41
CA MET A 49 -20.71 11.32 -11.03
C MET A 49 -19.81 10.11 -11.37
N PRO A 50 -18.70 10.30 -12.12
CA PRO A 50 -17.80 9.20 -12.48
C PRO A 50 -17.26 8.41 -11.28
N ARG A 51 -17.02 9.09 -10.15
CA ARG A 51 -16.53 8.45 -8.90
C ARG A 51 -17.53 7.46 -8.29
N SER A 52 -18.83 7.66 -8.50
CA SER A 52 -19.88 6.86 -7.85
C SER A 52 -19.86 5.40 -8.26
N ALA A 53 -19.48 5.09 -9.50
CA ALA A 53 -19.33 3.70 -9.93
C ALA A 53 -18.20 2.99 -9.18
N VAL A 54 -17.09 3.68 -8.94
CA VAL A 54 -15.95 3.15 -8.16
C VAL A 54 -16.35 3.00 -6.69
N TRP A 55 -17.07 3.98 -6.14
CA TRP A 55 -17.56 3.91 -4.76
C TRP A 55 -18.54 2.76 -4.56
N ALA A 56 -19.45 2.50 -5.51
CA ALA A 56 -20.35 1.36 -5.45
C ALA A 56 -19.58 0.03 -5.39
N ASP A 57 -18.54 -0.14 -6.21
CA ASP A 57 -17.69 -1.33 -6.20
C ASP A 57 -16.91 -1.50 -4.88
N VAL A 58 -16.38 -0.40 -4.33
CA VAL A 58 -15.71 -0.42 -3.02
C VAL A 58 -16.69 -0.76 -1.90
N LEU A 59 -17.88 -0.16 -1.87
CA LEU A 59 -18.92 -0.45 -0.88
C LEU A 59 -19.38 -1.91 -0.95
N ASP A 60 -19.55 -2.47 -2.16
CA ASP A 60 -19.90 -3.88 -2.28
C ASP A 60 -18.75 -4.79 -1.79
N SER A 61 -17.50 -4.43 -2.07
CA SER A 61 -16.34 -5.14 -1.51
C SER A 61 -16.34 -5.11 0.02
N LEU A 62 -16.56 -3.96 0.66
CA LEU A 62 -16.61 -3.83 2.12
C LEU A 62 -17.79 -4.62 2.72
N ARG A 63 -18.95 -4.60 2.05
CA ARG A 63 -20.12 -5.40 2.44
C ARG A 63 -19.79 -6.89 2.42
N GLN A 64 -19.12 -7.37 1.36
CA GLN A 64 -18.75 -8.77 1.22
C GLN A 64 -17.70 -9.21 2.25
N THR A 65 -16.81 -8.32 2.69
CA THR A 65 -15.81 -8.60 3.73
C THR A 65 -16.26 -8.23 5.14
N ASN A 66 -17.48 -7.72 5.29
CA ASN A 66 -18.03 -7.20 6.56
C ASN A 66 -17.11 -6.16 7.23
N GLU A 67 -16.49 -5.31 6.40
CA GLU A 67 -15.68 -4.19 6.84
C GLU A 67 -16.53 -2.91 6.94
N PRO A 68 -16.26 -2.02 7.92
CA PRO A 68 -16.96 -0.76 8.04
C PRO A 68 -16.52 0.23 6.96
N VAL A 69 -17.37 1.22 6.71
CA VAL A 69 -17.06 2.37 5.85
C VAL A 69 -17.28 3.66 6.61
N TYR A 70 -16.45 4.67 6.32
CA TYR A 70 -16.73 6.05 6.70
C TYR A 70 -17.39 6.76 5.53
N VAL A 71 -18.52 7.41 5.77
CA VAL A 71 -19.18 8.26 4.77
C VAL A 71 -19.58 9.59 5.37
N GLU A 72 -19.52 10.66 4.57
CA GLU A 72 -20.27 11.88 4.81
C GLU A 72 -21.49 11.92 3.90
N ILE A 73 -22.64 12.31 4.45
CA ILE A 73 -23.91 12.34 3.73
C ILE A 73 -24.44 13.77 3.76
N ASP A 74 -24.72 14.33 2.59
CA ASP A 74 -25.37 15.62 2.47
C ASP A 74 -26.81 15.53 3.03
N PRO A 75 -27.18 16.36 4.02
CA PRO A 75 -28.46 16.21 4.72
C PRO A 75 -29.67 16.64 3.88
N GLU A 76 -29.47 17.43 2.81
CA GLU A 76 -30.57 17.91 1.96
C GLU A 76 -30.88 16.93 0.84
N THR A 77 -29.85 16.32 0.26
CA THR A 77 -29.94 15.48 -0.95
C THR A 77 -29.79 13.99 -0.65
N ASN A 78 -29.34 13.65 0.56
CA ASN A 78 -28.95 12.31 0.99
C ASN A 78 -27.81 11.70 0.14
N VAL A 79 -27.06 12.51 -0.60
CA VAL A 79 -25.96 12.05 -1.45
C VAL A 79 -24.71 11.85 -0.59
N ILE A 80 -24.01 10.73 -0.79
CA ILE A 80 -22.71 10.48 -0.18
C ILE A 80 -21.69 11.42 -0.83
N THR A 81 -21.02 12.25 -0.04
CA THR A 81 -20.09 13.29 -0.51
C THR A 81 -18.62 12.94 -0.28
N GLU A 82 -18.35 12.10 0.72
CA GLU A 82 -17.04 11.55 1.05
C GLU A 82 -17.18 10.07 1.41
N LEU A 83 -16.19 9.26 1.02
CA LEU A 83 -16.09 7.84 1.34
C LEU A 83 -14.64 7.52 1.67
N LEU A 84 -14.40 7.00 2.88
CA LEU A 84 -13.08 6.61 3.36
C LEU A 84 -13.15 5.21 3.99
N LEU A 85 -11.99 4.58 4.17
CA LEU A 85 -11.87 3.22 4.71
C LEU A 85 -11.30 3.27 6.13
N PRO A 86 -12.15 3.18 7.18
CA PRO A 86 -11.69 2.99 8.53
C PRO A 86 -10.85 1.70 8.64
N ARG A 87 -9.81 1.75 9.46
CA ARG A 87 -8.95 0.61 9.72
C ARG A 87 -9.07 0.19 11.18
N GLU A 88 -9.34 -1.10 11.41
CA GLU A 88 -9.18 -1.71 12.73
C GLU A 88 -7.69 -1.90 13.01
N VAL A 89 -7.17 -1.24 14.03
CA VAL A 89 -5.73 -1.24 14.33
C VAL A 89 -5.46 -0.99 15.81
N ARG A 90 -4.33 -1.48 16.31
CA ARG A 90 -3.85 -1.16 17.65
C ARG A 90 -2.96 0.08 17.61
N VAL A 91 -3.05 0.89 18.65
CA VAL A 91 -2.24 2.11 18.77
C VAL A 91 -0.90 1.76 19.43
N GLY A 92 0.19 2.11 18.76
CA GLY A 92 1.56 2.06 19.27
C GLY A 92 1.94 3.36 19.98
N ALA A 93 3.13 3.91 19.72
CA ALA A 93 3.54 5.20 20.28
C ALA A 93 2.66 6.39 19.81
N ILE A 94 2.45 7.37 20.69
CA ILE A 94 1.84 8.67 20.36
C ILE A 94 2.84 9.75 20.74
N THR A 95 3.37 10.46 19.75
CA THR A 95 4.51 11.38 19.95
C THR A 95 4.19 12.76 19.39
N PRO A 96 4.41 13.86 20.14
CA PRO A 96 4.31 15.20 19.57
C PRO A 96 5.26 15.40 18.39
N THR A 97 4.80 16.07 17.36
CA THR A 97 5.68 16.52 16.26
C THR A 97 6.61 17.65 16.73
N ASP A 98 7.75 17.82 16.05
CA ASP A 98 8.75 18.87 16.39
C ASP A 98 8.16 20.29 16.39
N THR A 99 7.21 20.54 15.48
CA THR A 99 6.46 21.79 15.36
C THR A 99 5.37 21.95 16.41
N GLY A 100 4.97 20.87 17.07
CA GLY A 100 3.92 20.84 18.08
C GLY A 100 2.49 21.02 17.54
N ASP A 101 2.29 21.13 16.22
CA ASP A 101 0.98 21.35 15.58
C ASP A 101 0.16 20.06 15.41
N ALA A 102 0.80 18.89 15.55
CA ALA A 102 0.16 17.59 15.53
C ALA A 102 0.81 16.60 16.51
N VAL A 103 0.13 15.49 16.77
CA VAL A 103 0.77 14.28 17.31
C VAL A 103 0.86 13.24 16.20
N GLU A 104 2.00 12.58 16.09
CA GLU A 104 2.14 11.38 15.30
C GLU A 104 1.66 10.18 16.10
N VAL A 105 0.88 9.32 15.43
CA VAL A 105 0.27 8.13 16.01
C VAL A 105 0.81 6.93 15.26
N GLU A 106 1.55 6.07 15.94
CA GLU A 106 1.93 4.77 15.40
C GLU A 106 0.69 3.88 15.39
N LEU A 107 0.29 3.43 14.20
CA LEU A 107 -0.73 2.40 14.03
C LEU A 107 0.03 1.09 13.81
N ILE A 108 -0.02 0.17 14.77
CA ILE A 108 0.76 -1.08 14.73
C ILE A 108 0.49 -1.81 13.42
N ILE A 109 1.55 -2.27 12.76
CA ILE A 109 1.60 -2.88 11.41
C ILE A 109 1.53 -1.91 10.22
N SER A 110 1.18 -0.65 10.41
CA SER A 110 1.28 0.33 9.31
C SER A 110 2.71 0.81 9.14
N GLN A 111 3.16 0.91 7.90
CA GLN A 111 4.44 1.58 7.61
C GLN A 111 4.27 3.09 7.44
N ALA A 112 3.07 3.57 7.14
CA ALA A 112 2.77 4.99 6.96
C ALA A 112 2.89 5.76 8.29
N ARG A 113 3.03 7.08 8.17
CA ARG A 113 3.06 8.00 9.32
C ARG A 113 1.71 8.71 9.41
N HIS A 114 1.06 8.56 10.56
CA HIS A 114 -0.31 9.00 10.78
C HIS A 114 -0.33 10.15 11.76
N TYR A 115 -1.18 11.15 11.52
CA TYR A 115 -1.13 12.40 12.27
C TYR A 115 -2.51 12.79 12.76
N LEU A 116 -2.62 13.09 14.05
CA LEU A 116 -3.78 13.80 14.60
C LEU A 116 -3.39 15.27 14.82
N ARG A 117 -3.92 16.16 13.96
CA ARG A 117 -3.62 17.60 14.01
C ARG A 117 -4.36 18.29 15.16
N ARG A 118 -3.67 19.19 15.86
CA ARG A 118 -4.28 20.00 16.94
C ARG A 118 -5.34 20.99 16.45
N THR A 119 -5.30 21.32 15.16
CA THR A 119 -6.34 22.13 14.50
C THR A 119 -7.61 21.34 14.24
N ASN A 120 -7.61 20.01 14.40
CA ASN A 120 -8.82 19.22 14.31
C ASN A 120 -9.75 19.64 15.47
N PRO A 121 -10.97 20.12 15.18
CA PRO A 121 -11.93 20.56 16.20
C PRO A 121 -12.32 19.46 17.20
N ASP A 122 -12.22 18.18 16.83
CA ASP A 122 -12.46 17.04 17.71
C ASP A 122 -11.16 16.47 18.31
N PHE A 123 -10.01 17.17 18.18
CA PHE A 123 -8.68 16.72 18.61
C PHE A 123 -8.67 16.08 19.99
N GLN A 124 -9.19 16.77 21.02
CA GLN A 124 -9.11 16.29 22.39
C GLN A 124 -9.88 14.98 22.59
N GLN A 125 -11.03 14.84 21.93
CA GLN A 125 -11.83 13.63 22.00
C GLN A 125 -11.10 12.47 21.31
N LEU A 126 -10.62 12.67 20.09
CA LEU A 126 -9.92 11.63 19.32
C LEU A 126 -8.62 11.21 20.02
N PHE A 127 -7.87 12.18 20.53
CA PHE A 127 -6.64 11.95 21.27
C PHE A 127 -6.87 11.11 22.52
N ASN A 128 -7.90 11.42 23.32
CA ASN A 128 -8.24 10.63 24.50
C ASN A 128 -8.57 9.17 24.14
N ILE A 129 -9.33 8.93 23.06
CA ILE A 129 -9.64 7.57 22.60
C ILE A 129 -8.37 6.81 22.22
N LEU A 130 -7.46 7.45 21.47
CA LEU A 130 -6.19 6.85 21.08
C LEU A 130 -5.29 6.53 22.27
N GLN A 131 -5.20 7.43 23.25
CA GLN A 131 -4.44 7.21 24.49
C GLN A 131 -5.00 6.04 25.30
N THR A 132 -6.32 6.00 25.52
CA THR A 132 -6.94 4.87 26.22
C THR A 132 -6.71 3.56 25.47
N ALA A 133 -6.83 3.55 24.15
CA ALA A 133 -6.58 2.36 23.35
C ALA A 133 -5.12 1.88 23.42
N GLN A 134 -4.17 2.82 23.41
CA GLN A 134 -2.75 2.55 23.61
C GLN A 134 -2.49 1.94 25.00
N GLU A 135 -2.99 2.56 26.07
CA GLU A 135 -2.80 2.13 27.46
C GLU A 135 -3.38 0.74 27.72
N GLU A 136 -4.56 0.46 27.15
CA GLU A 136 -5.25 -0.83 27.32
C GLU A 136 -4.81 -1.89 26.29
N GLY A 137 -4.05 -1.52 25.26
CA GLY A 137 -3.63 -2.40 24.18
C GLY A 137 -4.79 -2.95 23.33
N ILE A 138 -5.91 -2.23 23.27
CA ILE A 138 -7.12 -2.63 22.53
C ILE A 138 -7.15 -2.01 21.13
N PRO A 139 -7.77 -2.67 20.14
CA PRO A 139 -7.93 -2.08 18.82
C PRO A 139 -8.97 -0.96 18.80
N VAL A 140 -8.80 -0.04 17.86
CA VAL A 140 -9.73 1.03 17.52
C VAL A 140 -9.97 1.02 16.01
N LEU A 141 -11.09 1.60 15.57
CA LEU A 141 -11.28 1.97 14.17
C LEU A 141 -10.76 3.39 13.96
N VAL A 142 -9.73 3.54 13.12
CA VAL A 142 -9.15 4.84 12.76
C VAL A 142 -9.55 5.18 11.32
N THR A 143 -10.11 6.37 11.11
CA THR A 143 -10.38 6.92 9.77
C THR A 143 -9.44 8.06 9.48
N GLU A 144 -8.86 8.05 8.29
CA GLU A 144 -7.86 9.02 7.86
C GLU A 144 -8.21 9.62 6.50
N THR A 145 -7.73 10.84 6.25
CA THR A 145 -7.77 11.43 4.90
C THR A 145 -7.00 10.57 3.91
N LEU A 146 -7.53 10.43 2.70
CA LEU A 146 -7.05 9.49 1.67
C LEU A 146 -5.55 9.61 1.31
N ASP A 147 -5.02 10.84 1.23
CA ASP A 147 -3.63 11.08 0.78
C ASP A 147 -2.73 11.73 1.85
N GLY A 148 -3.33 12.26 2.93
CA GLY A 148 -2.64 13.05 3.94
C GLY A 148 -2.36 12.32 5.25
N TYR A 149 -2.99 11.15 5.47
CA TYR A 149 -2.93 10.40 6.73
C TYR A 149 -3.24 11.25 7.97
N GLU A 150 -4.10 12.26 7.80
CA GLU A 150 -4.67 12.97 8.93
C GLU A 150 -5.81 12.14 9.49
N ILE A 151 -5.70 11.79 10.78
CA ILE A 151 -6.74 11.12 11.54
C ILE A 151 -7.89 12.10 11.75
N ILE A 152 -9.07 11.74 11.25
CA ILE A 152 -10.28 12.57 11.29
C ILE A 152 -11.41 11.96 12.12
N ASP A 153 -11.38 10.66 12.39
CA ASP A 153 -12.31 9.98 13.28
C ASP A 153 -11.66 8.75 13.91
N VAL A 154 -12.03 8.47 15.16
CA VAL A 154 -11.59 7.28 15.90
C VAL A 154 -12.79 6.72 16.66
N LYS A 155 -13.10 5.44 16.47
CA LYS A 155 -14.12 4.73 17.25
C LYS A 155 -13.48 3.65 18.12
N SER A 156 -13.84 3.66 19.39
CA SER A 156 -13.56 2.53 20.29
C SER A 156 -14.30 1.29 19.80
N LEU A 157 -13.61 0.16 19.77
CA LEU A 157 -14.24 -1.13 19.54
C LEU A 157 -14.59 -1.79 20.88
N PRO A 158 -15.63 -2.64 20.92
CA PRO A 158 -15.90 -3.43 22.11
C PRO A 158 -14.67 -4.25 22.48
N LYS A 159 -14.38 -4.38 23.79
CA LYS A 159 -13.35 -5.30 24.27
C LYS A 159 -13.74 -6.72 23.86
N ARG A 160 -13.16 -7.23 22.79
CA ARG A 160 -13.23 -8.65 22.45
C ARG A 160 -12.32 -9.39 23.42
N PRO A 161 -12.71 -10.57 23.92
CA PRO A 161 -11.78 -11.44 24.65
C PRO A 161 -10.51 -11.58 23.81
N LEU A 162 -9.34 -11.46 24.42
CA LEU A 162 -8.08 -11.74 23.74
C LEU A 162 -8.13 -13.18 23.25
N GLU A 163 -8.47 -13.36 21.98
CA GLU A 163 -8.41 -14.66 21.36
C GLU A 163 -6.94 -15.04 21.35
N ARG A 164 -6.59 -16.02 22.18
CA ARG A 164 -5.23 -16.54 22.26
C ARG A 164 -5.00 -17.27 20.95
N VAL A 165 -4.49 -16.56 19.94
CA VAL A 165 -3.98 -17.18 18.73
C VAL A 165 -2.82 -18.05 19.19
N GLU A 166 -3.07 -19.36 19.23
CA GLU A 166 -2.05 -20.35 19.54
C GLU A 166 -0.91 -20.13 18.55
N ALA A 167 0.30 -19.91 19.06
CA ALA A 167 1.45 -19.66 18.21
C ALA A 167 1.53 -20.83 17.22
N PRO A 168 1.56 -20.57 15.90
CA PRO A 168 1.70 -21.65 14.95
C PRO A 168 2.95 -22.46 15.35
N PRO A 169 2.92 -23.80 15.20
CA PRO A 169 4.07 -24.62 15.52
C PRO A 169 5.31 -24.04 14.82
N PRO A 170 6.48 -24.07 15.48
CA PRO A 170 7.70 -23.51 14.92
C PRO A 170 7.86 -24.07 13.51
N VAL A 171 7.75 -23.17 12.52
CA VAL A 171 7.95 -23.54 11.13
C VAL A 171 9.37 -24.11 11.06
N SER A 172 9.47 -25.35 10.59
CA SER A 172 10.75 -26.00 10.27
C SER A 172 11.67 -24.97 9.61
N ARG A 173 12.86 -24.76 10.18
CA ARG A 173 13.86 -23.81 9.66
C ARG A 173 13.95 -24.01 8.14
N ALA A 174 13.59 -22.98 7.38
CA ALA A 174 13.60 -23.08 5.94
C ALA A 174 15.00 -23.47 5.46
N PRO A 175 15.12 -24.30 4.41
CA PRO A 175 16.41 -24.61 3.82
C PRO A 175 17.10 -23.30 3.41
N ALA A 176 18.43 -23.27 3.52
CA ALA A 176 19.21 -22.09 3.15
C ALA A 176 18.90 -21.68 1.69
N PRO A 177 18.79 -20.37 1.40
CA PRO A 177 18.40 -19.91 0.08
C PRO A 177 19.42 -20.35 -0.96
N THR A 178 18.92 -20.98 -2.02
CA THR A 178 19.74 -21.42 -3.14
C THR A 178 19.97 -20.23 -4.08
N PRO A 179 21.23 -19.86 -4.42
CA PRO A 179 21.50 -18.79 -5.35
C PRO A 179 20.86 -19.02 -6.73
N VAL A 180 20.24 -17.98 -7.27
CA VAL A 180 19.71 -17.97 -8.65
C VAL A 180 20.61 -17.13 -9.56
N THR A 181 20.48 -17.27 -10.89
CA THR A 181 21.17 -16.36 -11.81
C THR A 181 20.50 -14.99 -11.82
N LEU A 182 21.22 -13.93 -12.22
CA LEU A 182 20.62 -12.60 -12.41
C LEU A 182 19.48 -12.63 -13.43
N GLN A 183 19.59 -13.45 -14.48
CA GLN A 183 18.52 -13.67 -15.45
C GLN A 183 17.27 -14.23 -14.76
N LYS A 184 17.41 -15.27 -13.93
CA LYS A 184 16.28 -15.84 -13.21
C LYS A 184 15.66 -14.85 -12.23
N ALA A 185 16.47 -14.03 -11.55
CA ALA A 185 15.96 -12.95 -10.70
C ALA A 185 15.13 -11.93 -11.50
N GLN A 186 15.58 -11.57 -12.71
CA GLN A 186 14.83 -10.68 -13.61
C GLN A 186 13.53 -11.31 -14.11
N GLU A 187 13.53 -12.61 -14.43
CA GLU A 187 12.32 -13.35 -14.81
C GLU A 187 11.28 -13.34 -13.68
N ILE A 188 11.70 -13.63 -12.45
CA ILE A 188 10.85 -13.58 -11.26
C ILE A 188 10.32 -12.16 -11.03
N PHE A 189 11.18 -11.14 -11.16
CA PHE A 189 10.75 -9.75 -11.04
C PHE A 189 9.66 -9.40 -12.06
N ASN A 190 9.85 -9.78 -13.33
CA ASN A 190 8.88 -9.52 -14.38
C ASN A 190 7.54 -10.24 -14.11
N LEU A 191 7.59 -11.48 -13.63
CA LEU A 191 6.40 -12.25 -13.24
C LEU A 191 5.60 -11.55 -12.15
N LEU A 192 6.29 -11.05 -11.11
CA LEU A 192 5.63 -10.36 -10.00
C LEU A 192 5.11 -8.98 -10.42
N LYS A 193 5.91 -8.22 -11.17
CA LYS A 193 5.48 -6.93 -11.72
C LYS A 193 4.26 -7.06 -12.62
N ALA A 194 4.12 -8.15 -13.37
CA ALA A 194 2.93 -8.42 -14.17
C ALA A 194 1.65 -8.58 -13.33
N GLN A 195 1.76 -8.80 -12.02
CA GLN A 195 0.62 -8.82 -11.09
C GLN A 195 0.17 -7.43 -10.67
N THR A 196 0.80 -6.34 -11.13
CA THR A 196 0.43 -4.97 -10.73
C THR A 196 -1.05 -4.68 -11.00
N CYS A 197 -1.75 -4.18 -9.99
CA CYS A 197 -3.14 -3.74 -10.15
C CYS A 197 -3.27 -2.63 -11.19
N ASN A 198 -4.31 -2.73 -12.04
CA ASN A 198 -4.83 -1.57 -12.74
C ASN A 198 -5.41 -0.61 -11.69
N PRO A 199 -4.98 0.66 -11.62
CA PRO A 199 -5.39 1.58 -10.56
C PRO A 199 -6.89 1.89 -10.56
N THR A 200 -7.56 1.84 -11.73
CA THR A 200 -8.97 2.21 -11.85
C THR A 200 -9.95 1.07 -11.55
N SER A 201 -9.47 -0.18 -11.48
CA SER A 201 -10.33 -1.36 -11.24
C SER A 201 -9.80 -2.32 -10.17
N ALA A 202 -8.47 -2.44 -10.03
CA ALA A 202 -7.76 -3.24 -9.05
C ALA A 202 -8.41 -4.60 -8.70
N PRO A 203 -8.74 -5.47 -9.68
CA PRO A 203 -9.43 -6.73 -9.40
C PRO A 203 -8.49 -7.74 -8.73
N PRO A 204 -8.97 -8.54 -7.76
CA PRO A 204 -8.23 -9.71 -7.29
C PRO A 204 -7.87 -10.64 -8.48
N PRO A 205 -6.69 -11.28 -8.49
CA PRO A 205 -5.68 -11.33 -7.42
C PRO A 205 -4.52 -10.31 -7.57
N CYS A 206 -4.70 -9.18 -8.26
CA CYS A 206 -3.60 -8.24 -8.50
C CYS A 206 -2.93 -7.70 -7.22
N ILE A 207 -1.67 -7.27 -7.28
CA ILE A 207 -0.92 -6.68 -6.17
C ILE A 207 -0.89 -5.15 -6.32
N PRO A 208 -1.31 -4.35 -5.32
CA PRO A 208 -1.44 -2.90 -5.43
C PRO A 208 -0.09 -2.19 -5.27
N PHE A 209 0.88 -2.47 -6.15
CA PHE A 209 2.18 -1.79 -6.15
C PHE A 209 2.07 -0.28 -6.43
N LEU A 210 0.99 0.16 -7.09
CA LEU A 210 0.69 1.57 -7.33
C LEU A 210 0.04 2.27 -6.14
N TYR A 211 -0.02 1.63 -4.97
CA TYR A 211 -0.39 2.24 -3.69
C TYR A 211 0.78 2.07 -2.69
N PRO A 212 1.86 2.84 -2.84
CA PRO A 212 3.10 2.62 -2.07
C PRO A 212 2.98 3.05 -0.60
N ASP A 213 2.10 4.01 -0.36
CA ASP A 213 1.55 4.51 0.88
C ASP A 213 1.67 3.56 2.07
N ASP A 214 1.09 2.37 2.00
CA ASP A 214 1.09 1.40 3.09
C ASP A 214 0.89 -0.03 2.57
N GLY A 215 0.99 -1.07 3.40
CA GLY A 215 0.68 -2.45 3.00
C GLY A 215 1.84 -3.27 2.43
N CYS A 216 3.08 -2.83 2.63
CA CYS A 216 4.27 -3.51 2.13
C CYS A 216 4.35 -4.98 2.58
N TRP A 217 3.93 -5.30 3.80
CA TRP A 217 4.00 -6.66 4.35
C TRP A 217 3.09 -7.63 3.60
N GLY A 218 1.84 -7.23 3.29
CA GLY A 218 0.93 -8.03 2.48
C GLY A 218 1.45 -8.20 1.04
N ARG A 219 1.98 -7.13 0.43
CA ARG A 219 2.62 -7.24 -0.91
C ARG A 219 3.81 -8.18 -0.90
N ALA A 220 4.70 -8.05 0.08
CA ALA A 220 5.90 -8.87 0.21
C ALA A 220 5.54 -10.35 0.46
N HIS A 221 4.55 -10.62 1.29
CA HIS A 221 4.11 -11.99 1.58
C HIS A 221 3.51 -12.68 0.35
N GLU A 222 2.67 -11.98 -0.40
CA GLU A 222 2.13 -12.51 -1.66
C GLU A 222 3.22 -12.71 -2.73
N MET A 223 4.18 -11.80 -2.81
CA MET A 223 5.34 -11.99 -3.69
C MET A 223 6.15 -13.23 -3.28
N CYS A 224 6.41 -13.44 -1.99
CA CYS A 224 7.07 -14.65 -1.49
C CYS A 224 6.30 -15.93 -1.87
N ARG A 225 4.97 -15.93 -1.76
CA ARG A 225 4.11 -17.06 -2.18
C ARG A 225 4.31 -17.42 -3.65
N LEU A 226 4.27 -16.40 -4.52
CA LEU A 226 4.43 -16.56 -5.95
C LEU A 226 5.84 -16.99 -6.32
N MET A 227 6.85 -16.48 -5.63
CA MET A 227 8.25 -16.89 -5.79
C MET A 227 8.45 -18.38 -5.44
N LEU A 228 7.94 -18.82 -4.28
CA LEU A 228 7.97 -20.23 -3.86
C LEU A 228 7.25 -21.13 -4.87
N ALA A 229 6.07 -20.72 -5.36
CA ALA A 229 5.34 -21.43 -6.41
C ALA A 229 6.10 -21.51 -7.75
N ASN A 230 7.08 -20.63 -7.97
CA ASN A 230 7.96 -20.62 -9.14
C ASN A 230 9.33 -21.26 -8.88
N GLY A 231 9.46 -22.01 -7.79
CA GLY A 231 10.64 -22.83 -7.49
C GLY A 231 11.88 -22.05 -7.06
N VAL A 232 11.73 -20.79 -6.63
CA VAL A 232 12.82 -20.03 -6.01
C VAL A 232 12.59 -19.89 -4.50
N GLN A 233 13.66 -19.68 -3.74
CA GLN A 233 13.63 -19.61 -2.28
C GLN A 233 13.88 -18.17 -1.84
N PRO A 234 12.82 -17.36 -1.69
CA PRO A 234 12.98 -16.00 -1.21
C PRO A 234 13.27 -15.96 0.28
N GLU A 235 13.86 -14.86 0.71
CA GLU A 235 13.84 -14.37 2.09
C GLU A 235 13.14 -13.01 2.10
N LYS A 236 13.07 -12.34 3.26
CA LYS A 236 12.64 -10.93 3.35
C LYS A 236 13.75 -10.08 3.93
N VAL A 237 13.82 -8.82 3.49
CA VAL A 237 14.60 -7.79 4.16
C VAL A 237 13.68 -6.69 4.68
N TRP A 238 13.82 -6.40 5.96
CA TRP A 238 13.13 -5.32 6.66
C TRP A 238 14.09 -4.15 6.79
N ILE A 239 13.61 -2.94 6.52
CA ILE A 239 14.31 -1.69 6.84
C ILE A 239 13.50 -0.93 7.88
N TYR A 240 14.14 -0.51 8.96
CA TYR A 240 13.51 0.29 10.00
C TYR A 240 14.17 1.66 10.03
N ALA A 241 13.39 2.74 9.91
CA ALA A 241 13.90 4.10 9.89
C ALA A 241 14.71 4.40 11.17
N GLY A 242 15.84 5.10 11.06
CA GLY A 242 16.39 5.77 12.24
C GLY A 242 15.60 7.04 12.55
N SER A 243 15.10 7.70 11.50
CA SER A 243 14.27 8.90 11.58
C SER A 243 13.03 8.81 10.70
N VAL A 244 13.20 8.67 9.38
CA VAL A 244 12.11 8.55 8.41
C VAL A 244 12.65 8.03 7.08
N LEU A 245 12.00 6.99 6.54
CA LEU A 245 12.22 6.58 5.17
C LEU A 245 11.47 7.52 4.23
N ARG A 246 12.10 7.95 3.15
CA ARG A 246 11.56 8.86 2.14
C ARG A 246 11.84 8.28 0.76
N ALA A 247 10.83 7.70 0.14
CA ALA A 247 10.94 7.21 -1.23
C ALA A 247 10.19 8.14 -2.18
N ALA A 248 10.86 8.62 -3.24
CA ALA A 248 10.14 9.33 -4.30
C ALA A 248 9.31 8.34 -5.12
N THR A 249 8.12 8.77 -5.54
CA THR A 249 7.21 7.92 -6.29
C THR A 249 6.33 8.75 -7.21
N GLN A 250 5.87 8.13 -8.30
CA GLN A 250 4.80 8.70 -9.12
C GLN A 250 3.42 8.28 -8.63
N ASN A 251 3.34 7.44 -7.60
CA ASN A 251 2.10 6.78 -7.20
C ASN A 251 1.42 7.41 -5.97
N ASN A 252 1.95 8.54 -5.50
CA ASN A 252 1.37 9.37 -4.45
C ASN A 252 1.33 10.85 -4.93
N PRO A 253 0.24 11.61 -4.71
CA PRO A 253 0.12 13.00 -5.16
C PRO A 253 1.22 13.94 -4.65
N SER A 254 1.83 13.63 -3.49
CA SER A 254 2.97 14.37 -2.91
C SER A 254 4.31 14.06 -3.61
N CYS A 255 4.29 13.14 -4.58
CA CYS A 255 5.44 12.63 -5.32
C CYS A 255 6.50 11.95 -4.44
N GLU A 256 6.15 11.64 -3.20
CA GLU A 256 6.95 10.93 -2.22
C GLU A 256 6.04 10.21 -1.24
N VAL A 257 6.59 9.22 -0.57
CA VAL A 257 5.97 8.54 0.57
C VAL A 257 6.95 8.52 1.73
N ARG A 258 6.40 8.56 2.94
CA ARG A 258 7.18 8.59 4.18
C ARG A 258 6.80 7.41 5.05
N TRP A 259 7.80 6.66 5.48
CA TRP A 259 7.58 5.44 6.25
C TRP A 259 8.42 5.35 7.51
N GLY A 260 7.90 4.65 8.52
CA GLY A 260 8.65 4.23 9.70
C GLY A 260 9.47 2.96 9.48
N TRP A 261 9.08 2.13 8.51
CA TRP A 261 9.76 0.90 8.10
C TRP A 261 9.27 0.44 6.72
N HIS A 262 9.96 -0.49 6.08
CA HIS A 262 9.53 -1.09 4.82
C HIS A 262 10.03 -2.54 4.72
N VAL A 263 9.40 -3.36 3.86
CA VAL A 263 9.81 -4.75 3.65
C VAL A 263 9.62 -5.15 2.20
N ALA A 264 10.56 -5.94 1.69
CA ALA A 264 10.47 -6.56 0.38
C ALA A 264 11.13 -7.95 0.37
N PRO A 265 10.71 -8.85 -0.53
CA PRO A 265 11.37 -10.13 -0.76
C PRO A 265 12.78 -9.95 -1.31
N THR A 266 13.62 -10.92 -1.01
CA THR A 266 15.00 -10.99 -1.50
C THR A 266 15.30 -12.33 -2.15
N LEU A 267 16.27 -12.33 -3.06
CA LEU A 267 16.86 -13.52 -3.64
C LEU A 267 18.38 -13.42 -3.52
N LEU A 268 19.02 -14.55 -3.21
CA LEU A 268 20.46 -14.68 -3.33
C LEU A 268 20.80 -14.88 -4.81
N VAL A 269 21.66 -14.04 -5.38
CA VAL A 269 21.94 -14.00 -6.83
C VAL A 269 23.41 -14.22 -7.13
N SER A 270 23.71 -15.19 -7.97
CA SER A 270 25.04 -15.48 -8.49
C SER A 270 25.38 -14.53 -9.65
N THR A 271 26.43 -13.73 -9.46
CA THR A 271 26.93 -12.73 -10.44
C THR A 271 28.31 -13.10 -11.02
N GLY A 272 28.74 -14.37 -10.88
CA GLY A 272 30.06 -14.85 -11.30
C GLY A 272 31.14 -14.80 -10.20
N GLY A 273 30.80 -14.27 -9.03
CA GLY A 273 31.61 -14.32 -7.80
C GLY A 273 30.78 -14.84 -6.62
N SER A 274 31.05 -14.35 -5.41
CA SER A 274 30.21 -14.61 -4.23
C SER A 274 28.78 -14.13 -4.49
N PRO A 275 27.74 -14.95 -4.19
CA PRO A 275 26.36 -14.53 -4.37
C PRO A 275 26.01 -13.28 -3.56
N GLU A 276 25.22 -12.39 -4.15
CA GLU A 276 24.80 -11.11 -3.56
C GLU A 276 23.29 -11.11 -3.31
N ILE A 277 22.81 -10.36 -2.31
CA ILE A 277 21.38 -10.21 -2.04
C ILE A 277 20.77 -9.17 -2.99
N TYR A 278 19.77 -9.60 -3.75
CA TYR A 278 18.94 -8.74 -4.58
C TYR A 278 17.53 -8.63 -3.99
N VAL A 279 17.01 -7.41 -3.97
CA VAL A 279 15.65 -7.09 -3.55
C VAL A 279 14.72 -7.05 -4.77
N ILE A 280 13.53 -7.62 -4.61
CA ILE A 280 12.49 -7.67 -5.62
C ILE A 280 11.32 -6.82 -5.16
N ASP A 281 11.27 -5.58 -5.62
CA ASP A 281 10.28 -4.60 -5.18
C ASP A 281 9.73 -3.75 -6.34
N PRO A 282 8.65 -4.21 -7.00
CA PRO A 282 7.98 -3.47 -8.06
C PRO A 282 7.33 -2.15 -7.63
N SER A 283 7.23 -1.86 -6.33
CA SER A 283 6.68 -0.57 -5.85
C SER A 283 7.71 0.56 -5.91
N LEU A 284 9.00 0.22 -5.90
CA LEU A 284 10.11 1.18 -5.96
C LEU A 284 10.95 1.08 -7.23
N PHE A 285 11.02 -0.11 -7.85
CA PHE A 285 11.97 -0.38 -8.94
C PHE A 285 11.29 -1.00 -10.17
N LEU A 286 12.01 -1.01 -11.30
CA LEU A 286 11.59 -1.65 -12.55
C LEU A 286 12.37 -2.94 -12.85
N THR A 287 13.36 -3.27 -12.04
CA THR A 287 14.22 -4.47 -12.12
C THR A 287 14.61 -4.92 -10.71
N PRO A 288 15.12 -6.15 -10.52
CA PRO A 288 15.86 -6.50 -9.31
C PRO A 288 16.98 -5.51 -9.06
N VAL A 289 17.23 -5.18 -7.80
CA VAL A 289 18.33 -4.30 -7.40
C VAL A 289 19.09 -4.91 -6.23
N ARG A 290 20.36 -4.59 -6.07
CA ARG A 290 21.12 -4.98 -4.88
C ARG A 290 20.47 -4.39 -3.62
N GLN A 291 20.55 -5.10 -2.49
CA GLN A 291 20.05 -4.63 -1.20
C GLN A 291 20.55 -3.23 -0.81
N THR A 292 21.80 -2.90 -1.14
CA THR A 292 22.38 -1.56 -0.90
C THR A 292 21.69 -0.46 -1.70
N ILE A 293 21.29 -0.73 -2.94
CA ILE A 293 20.55 0.23 -3.78
C ILE A 293 19.14 0.44 -3.22
N TRP A 294 18.49 -0.65 -2.82
CA TRP A 294 17.16 -0.59 -2.20
C TRP A 294 17.18 0.15 -0.85
N PHE A 295 18.25 -0.01 -0.05
CA PHE A 295 18.47 0.78 1.16
C PHE A 295 18.63 2.28 0.84
N ASP A 296 19.55 2.61 -0.07
CA ASP A 296 19.91 3.99 -0.39
C ASP A 296 18.73 4.82 -0.92
N VAL A 297 17.82 4.22 -1.70
CA VAL A 297 16.69 4.95 -2.31
C VAL A 297 15.69 5.48 -1.29
N GLN A 298 15.68 4.90 -0.09
CA GLN A 298 14.76 5.24 0.99
C GLN A 298 15.29 6.37 1.88
N GLY A 299 16.51 6.84 1.64
CA GLY A 299 16.96 8.16 2.09
C GLY A 299 17.24 8.35 3.58
N ASP A 300 17.30 7.27 4.36
CA ASP A 300 17.62 7.32 5.80
C ASP A 300 18.93 6.60 6.11
N PRO A 301 20.05 7.33 6.29
CA PRO A 301 21.36 6.72 6.52
C PRO A 301 21.48 6.07 7.92
N SER A 302 20.59 6.38 8.87
CA SER A 302 20.57 5.74 10.19
C SER A 302 19.59 4.57 10.28
N ALA A 303 18.95 4.20 9.16
CA ALA A 303 18.08 3.04 9.11
C ALA A 303 18.85 1.72 9.30
N THR A 304 18.17 0.72 9.83
CA THR A 304 18.74 -0.61 10.06
C THR A 304 18.07 -1.65 9.18
N LEU A 305 18.88 -2.58 8.65
CA LEU A 305 18.40 -3.72 7.87
C LEU A 305 18.37 -4.98 8.72
N VAL A 306 17.28 -5.73 8.64
CA VAL A 306 17.13 -7.01 9.32
C VAL A 306 16.57 -8.04 8.35
N PRO A 307 17.25 -9.17 8.12
CA PRO A 307 16.70 -10.25 7.30
C PRO A 307 15.67 -11.07 8.10
N SER A 308 14.77 -11.75 7.39
CA SER A 308 13.94 -12.80 7.95
C SER A 308 13.62 -13.87 6.91
N ASP A 309 13.14 -15.01 7.39
CA ASP A 309 12.55 -16.03 6.52
C ASP A 309 11.33 -15.51 5.75
N ALA A 310 11.02 -16.14 4.61
CA ALA A 310 9.87 -15.82 3.79
C ALA A 310 8.52 -16.11 4.45
N SER A 311 8.44 -16.94 5.49
CA SER A 311 7.19 -17.21 6.23
C SER A 311 6.76 -16.08 7.16
N VAL A 312 7.69 -15.19 7.57
CA VAL A 312 7.38 -14.07 8.46
C VAL A 312 6.48 -13.07 7.75
N PHE A 313 5.24 -12.94 8.19
CA PHE A 313 4.25 -12.03 7.62
C PHE A 313 4.54 -10.59 8.06
N TYR A 314 4.75 -10.39 9.36
CA TYR A 314 5.11 -9.10 9.95
C TYR A 314 6.25 -9.27 10.96
N ARG A 315 7.14 -8.26 11.03
CA ARG A 315 8.21 -8.18 12.02
C ARG A 315 8.24 -6.79 12.64
N SER A 316 8.05 -6.71 13.95
CA SER A 316 8.20 -5.46 14.70
C SER A 316 9.66 -5.01 14.78
N ARG A 317 9.89 -3.73 15.08
CA ARG A 317 11.25 -3.21 15.35
C ARG A 317 11.93 -3.96 16.51
N SER A 318 11.19 -4.31 17.56
CA SER A 318 11.70 -5.06 18.72
C SER A 318 12.05 -6.52 18.40
N GLY A 319 11.63 -7.03 17.23
CA GLY A 319 11.93 -8.38 16.76
C GLY A 319 10.84 -9.40 17.00
N SER A 320 9.67 -9.00 17.50
CA SER A 320 8.47 -9.84 17.49
C SER A 320 8.06 -10.16 16.05
N VAL A 321 7.65 -11.39 15.80
CA VAL A 321 7.25 -11.88 14.47
C VAL A 321 5.84 -12.42 14.49
N GLU A 322 5.12 -12.19 13.41
CA GLU A 322 3.80 -12.75 13.13
C GLU A 322 3.84 -13.53 11.82
N TYR A 323 2.99 -14.54 11.71
CA TYR A 323 2.92 -15.44 10.56
C TYR A 323 1.51 -15.45 9.96
N ASP A 324 1.44 -15.69 8.65
CA ASP A 324 0.19 -15.87 7.92
C ASP A 324 0.34 -17.07 6.97
N PRO A 325 0.35 -18.31 7.50
CA PRO A 325 0.67 -19.50 6.71
C PRO A 325 -0.40 -19.81 5.65
N ASN A 326 -1.64 -19.35 5.87
CA ASN A 326 -2.77 -19.59 4.98
C ASN A 326 -3.10 -18.40 4.08
N TYR A 327 -2.30 -17.33 4.14
CA TYR A 327 -2.47 -16.11 3.35
C TYR A 327 -3.81 -15.38 3.59
N THR A 328 -4.49 -15.66 4.71
CA THR A 328 -5.78 -15.02 5.02
C THR A 328 -5.59 -13.54 5.29
N GLN A 329 -4.63 -13.19 6.16
CA GLN A 329 -4.33 -11.79 6.48
C GLN A 329 -3.75 -11.06 5.27
N THR A 330 -2.95 -11.75 4.46
CA THR A 330 -2.39 -11.24 3.21
C THR A 330 -3.50 -10.81 2.27
N GLN A 331 -4.51 -11.65 2.05
CA GLN A 331 -5.60 -11.31 1.15
C GLN A 331 -6.51 -10.21 1.70
N GLN A 332 -6.72 -10.14 3.02
CA GLN A 332 -7.39 -9.00 3.66
C GLN A 332 -6.63 -7.70 3.36
N VAL A 333 -5.32 -7.67 3.64
CA VAL A 333 -4.43 -6.53 3.39
C VAL A 333 -4.46 -6.10 1.91
N LEU A 334 -4.31 -7.05 0.98
CA LEU A 334 -4.34 -6.74 -0.44
C LEU A 334 -5.71 -6.21 -0.88
N THR A 335 -6.81 -6.71 -0.31
CA THR A 335 -8.17 -6.22 -0.59
C THR A 335 -8.34 -4.78 -0.11
N THR A 336 -7.93 -4.48 1.14
CA THR A 336 -7.94 -3.11 1.69
C THR A 336 -7.20 -2.15 0.76
N TYR A 337 -5.99 -2.49 0.31
CA TYR A 337 -5.20 -1.57 -0.52
C TYR A 337 -5.59 -1.54 -2.00
N ARG A 338 -6.25 -2.58 -2.53
CA ARG A 338 -6.98 -2.48 -3.81
C ARG A 338 -8.12 -1.47 -3.70
N ASN A 339 -8.87 -1.49 -2.60
CA ASN A 339 -9.94 -0.52 -2.34
C ASN A 339 -9.39 0.91 -2.17
N GLN A 340 -8.31 1.10 -1.41
CA GLN A 340 -7.66 2.41 -1.31
C GLN A 340 -7.17 2.94 -2.66
N LEU A 341 -6.56 2.07 -3.49
CA LEU A 341 -6.11 2.45 -4.84
C LEU A 341 -7.28 2.88 -5.74
N LYS A 342 -8.41 2.18 -5.66
CA LYS A 342 -9.65 2.56 -6.36
C LYS A 342 -10.16 3.92 -5.90
N LEU A 343 -10.27 4.15 -4.60
CA LEU A 343 -10.71 5.43 -4.05
C LEU A 343 -9.81 6.58 -4.48
N ARG A 344 -8.49 6.40 -4.38
CA ARG A 344 -7.49 7.38 -4.88
C ARG A 344 -7.71 7.69 -6.35
N SER A 345 -7.91 6.66 -7.17
CA SER A 345 -8.10 6.82 -8.61
C SER A 345 -9.39 7.53 -8.98
N ALA A 346 -10.41 7.47 -8.11
CA ALA A 346 -11.68 8.18 -8.26
C ALA A 346 -11.66 9.62 -7.69
N SER A 347 -10.54 10.05 -7.07
CA SER A 347 -10.36 11.41 -6.58
C SER A 347 -10.22 12.41 -7.73
N SER A 348 -10.22 13.70 -7.39
CA SER A 348 -9.97 14.78 -8.36
C SER A 348 -8.57 14.76 -8.99
N VAL A 349 -7.60 14.08 -8.37
CA VAL A 349 -6.24 13.93 -8.90
C VAL A 349 -6.18 12.86 -10.00
N GLY A 350 -7.12 11.90 -9.98
CA GLY A 350 -7.18 10.78 -10.92
C GLY A 350 -6.26 9.61 -10.54
N PRO A 351 -6.08 8.62 -11.45
CA PRO A 351 -5.29 7.43 -11.17
C PRO A 351 -3.78 7.67 -11.24
N PRO A 352 -2.97 7.08 -10.35
CA PRO A 352 -1.52 7.01 -10.52
C PRO A 352 -1.13 6.12 -11.72
N PRO A 353 0.07 6.27 -12.31
CA PRO A 353 1.15 7.19 -11.94
C PRO A 353 0.88 8.65 -12.38
N TYR A 354 1.26 9.60 -11.52
CA TYR A 354 1.09 11.03 -11.73
C TYR A 354 2.25 11.64 -12.52
N ASN A 355 1.94 12.22 -13.69
CA ASN A 355 2.92 12.87 -14.56
C ASN A 355 3.65 14.04 -13.88
N SER A 356 2.98 14.74 -12.95
CA SER A 356 3.55 15.81 -12.13
C SER A 356 4.73 15.36 -11.26
N CYS A 357 4.88 14.05 -11.03
CA CYS A 357 5.90 13.48 -10.18
C CYS A 357 7.12 12.92 -10.93
N VAL A 358 7.12 12.96 -12.27
CA VAL A 358 8.16 12.34 -13.11
C VAL A 358 9.56 12.93 -12.84
N TRP A 359 9.65 14.22 -12.53
CA TRP A 359 10.93 14.91 -12.29
C TRP A 359 11.64 14.41 -11.02
N LYS A 360 10.90 14.14 -9.93
CA LYS A 360 11.49 13.60 -8.68
C LYS A 360 12.10 12.21 -8.92
N VAL A 361 11.41 11.36 -9.67
CA VAL A 361 11.89 10.00 -9.97
C VAL A 361 13.12 10.02 -10.87
N LYS A 362 13.16 10.88 -11.89
CA LYS A 362 14.35 11.03 -12.76
C LYS A 362 15.61 11.44 -11.99
N ALA A 363 15.48 12.31 -10.99
CA ALA A 363 16.61 12.74 -10.17
C ALA A 363 17.23 11.58 -9.36
N ILE A 364 16.40 10.63 -8.92
CA ILE A 364 16.86 9.42 -8.22
C ILE A 364 17.50 8.44 -9.20
N ALA A 365 16.88 8.19 -10.36
CA ALA A 365 17.43 7.30 -11.37
C ALA A 365 18.85 7.73 -11.81
N ALA A 366 19.08 9.03 -11.97
CA ALA A 366 20.41 9.58 -12.27
C ALA A 366 21.45 9.28 -11.17
N ARG A 367 21.06 9.32 -9.89
CA ARG A 367 21.93 8.94 -8.77
C ARG A 367 22.23 7.45 -8.76
N CYS A 368 21.24 6.59 -9.03
CA CYS A 368 21.44 5.15 -9.14
C CYS A 368 22.42 4.78 -10.26
N LEU A 369 22.30 5.42 -11.43
CA LEU A 369 23.20 5.20 -12.58
C LEU A 369 24.64 5.65 -12.30
N SER A 370 24.83 6.73 -11.53
CA SER A 370 26.17 7.15 -11.11
C SER A 370 26.89 6.14 -10.19
N LYS A 371 26.11 5.36 -9.42
CA LYS A 371 26.61 4.35 -8.47
C LYS A 371 26.78 2.96 -9.09
N ASN A 372 26.14 2.67 -10.22
CA ASN A 372 26.33 1.45 -11.02
C ASN A 372 26.41 1.82 -12.50
N PRO A 373 27.59 2.24 -13.00
CA PRO A 373 27.77 2.39 -14.43
C PRO A 373 27.48 1.03 -15.10
N PRO A 374 26.73 0.99 -16.22
CA PRO A 374 26.54 -0.24 -16.95
C PRO A 374 27.91 -0.87 -17.24
N ILE A 375 28.02 -2.18 -17.08
CA ILE A 375 29.22 -2.94 -17.42
C ILE A 375 29.61 -2.52 -18.84
N SER A 376 30.79 -1.90 -18.99
CA SER A 376 31.32 -1.52 -20.29
C SER A 376 31.50 -2.78 -21.11
N VAL A 377 30.55 -3.07 -21.99
CA VAL A 377 30.75 -4.02 -23.07
C VAL A 377 31.81 -3.39 -23.95
N LYS A 378 33.05 -3.91 -23.86
CA LYS A 378 34.16 -3.49 -24.72
C LYS A 378 33.68 -3.52 -26.18
N ARG A 379 33.81 -2.38 -26.85
CA ARG A 379 33.58 -2.22 -28.29
C ARG A 379 34.70 -2.95 -29.04
N ASP A 380 34.61 -4.27 -29.20
CA ASP A 380 35.47 -4.99 -30.11
C ASP A 380 34.71 -6.15 -30.75
N ILE A 381 33.70 -5.86 -31.58
CA ILE A 381 33.27 -6.77 -32.65
C ILE A 381 32.86 -5.93 -33.87
N TYR A 382 33.73 -5.94 -34.89
CA TYR A 382 33.45 -5.46 -36.24
C TYR A 382 32.40 -6.35 -36.93
N VAL A 383 31.37 -5.70 -37.47
CA VAL A 383 30.54 -6.02 -38.66
C VAL A 383 30.44 -7.50 -39.09
N SER A 384 29.29 -8.13 -38.79
CA SER A 384 28.52 -8.85 -39.82
C SER A 384 27.02 -8.72 -39.52
N VAL A 385 26.25 -8.38 -40.56
CA VAL A 385 24.86 -7.95 -40.45
C VAL A 385 23.95 -9.18 -40.40
N SER A 386 23.53 -9.59 -39.20
CA SER A 386 22.44 -10.55 -38.98
C SER A 386 21.17 -9.81 -38.56
N PRO A 387 19.97 -10.22 -39.03
CA PRO A 387 18.68 -9.65 -38.60
C PRO A 387 18.43 -9.68 -37.08
N GLN A 388 19.17 -10.50 -36.33
CA GLN A 388 19.09 -10.57 -34.86
C GLN A 388 19.75 -9.37 -34.14
N ALA A 389 20.57 -8.56 -34.82
CA ALA A 389 21.17 -7.36 -34.23
C ALA A 389 20.22 -6.16 -34.15
N ARG A 390 19.10 -6.17 -34.91
CA ARG A 390 18.04 -5.15 -34.79
C ARG A 390 17.21 -5.31 -33.52
N THR A 391 17.02 -6.54 -33.05
CA THR A 391 16.31 -6.84 -31.80
C THR A 391 17.10 -6.39 -30.57
N LEU A 392 18.44 -6.48 -30.60
CA LEU A 392 19.29 -6.03 -29.49
C LEU A 392 19.35 -4.49 -29.37
N ARG A 393 19.33 -3.75 -30.50
CA ARG A 393 19.23 -2.28 -30.48
C ARG A 393 17.85 -1.78 -30.04
N GLN A 394 16.77 -2.50 -30.35
CA GLN A 394 15.44 -2.20 -29.80
C GLN A 394 15.32 -2.57 -28.32
N GLN A 395 16.01 -3.62 -27.85
CA GLN A 395 16.11 -3.92 -26.41
C GLN A 395 16.98 -2.91 -25.64
N LEU A 396 18.06 -2.39 -26.23
CA LEU A 396 18.85 -1.31 -25.65
C LEU A 396 18.14 0.06 -25.65
N ALA A 397 17.27 0.33 -26.63
CA ALA A 397 16.43 1.52 -26.63
C ALA A 397 15.34 1.48 -25.54
N VAL A 398 14.88 0.28 -25.15
CA VAL A 398 13.98 0.10 -24.01
C VAL A 398 14.72 0.28 -22.68
N ILE A 399 15.97 -0.16 -22.58
CA ILE A 399 16.84 0.04 -21.39
C ILE A 399 17.19 1.53 -21.18
N LEU A 400 17.30 2.33 -22.24
CA LEU A 400 17.64 3.76 -22.15
C LEU A 400 16.42 4.69 -22.08
N SER A 401 15.20 4.17 -22.22
CA SER A 401 14.02 5.03 -22.21
C SER A 401 13.40 5.23 -20.83
N ARG A 402 13.61 4.32 -19.86
CA ARG A 402 13.13 4.45 -18.46
C ARG A 402 13.94 3.56 -17.51
N CYS A 403 15.02 4.11 -16.96
CA CYS A 403 15.45 3.80 -15.59
C CYS A 403 14.79 4.79 -14.65
#